data_AF-A0A8J7WYI6-F1
#
_entry.id   AF-A0A8J7WYI6-F1
#
_cell.length_a   1.000
_cell.length_b   1.000
_cell.length_c   1.000
_cell.angle_alpha   90.00
_cell.angle_beta   90.00
_cell.angle_gamma   90.00
#
_symmetry.space_group_name_H-M   'P 1'
#
loop_
_entity.id
_entity.type
_entity.pdbx_description
1 polymer ?
#
loop_
_entity_poly.entity_id
_entity_poly.type
_entity_poly.pdbx_seq_one_letter_code
_entity_poly.pdbx_strand_id
1 'polypeptide(L)'
;MRILLWWLLFTALCIWVHSFIHGIDCFGPALLVLLHLKRIKEAVWLTPIWILINEGAGSLAFGLSVLWIGGLVVLFYLLCQYLSSSNLLFLLTLSLLAGAWNSTVVFLMAALQELNIPPEEILLLGIKTAVLFPFLWSGMVVAFQH
;
A
#
# COMPACT_ATOMS: atom_id res chain seq x y z
N MET A 1 -14.86 18.43 -10.37
CA MET A 1 -13.46 18.86 -10.59
C MET A 1 -12.61 18.83 -9.33
N ARG A 2 -13.06 19.36 -8.18
CA ARG A 2 -12.28 19.37 -6.92
C ARG A 2 -11.73 18.00 -6.49
N ILE A 3 -12.51 16.93 -6.63
CA ILE A 3 -12.09 15.57 -6.24
C ILE A 3 -10.95 15.04 -7.11
N LEU A 4 -10.99 15.27 -8.43
CA LEU A 4 -9.97 14.80 -9.37
C LEU A 4 -8.65 15.55 -9.15
N LEU A 5 -8.73 16.86 -8.90
CA LEU A 5 -7.58 17.71 -8.59
C LEU A 5 -6.89 17.25 -7.28
N TRP A 6 -7.68 16.88 -6.28
CA TRP A 6 -7.16 16.32 -5.03
C TRP A 6 -6.43 15.00 -5.27
N TRP A 7 -7.03 14.07 -6.04
CA TRP A 7 -6.39 12.79 -6.35
C TRP A 7 -5.14 12.92 -7.20
N LEU A 8 -5.10 13.89 -8.12
CA LEU A 8 -3.91 14.22 -8.90
C LEU A 8 -2.79 14.77 -8.01
N LEU A 9 -3.11 15.73 -7.13
CA LEU A 9 -2.14 16.27 -6.17
C LEU A 9 -1.62 15.19 -5.23
N PHE A 10 -2.51 14.34 -4.71
CA PHE A 10 -2.15 13.21 -3.86
C PHE A 10 -1.23 12.23 -4.59
N THR A 11 -1.57 11.86 -5.82
CA THR A 11 -0.75 10.95 -6.64
C THR A 11 0.62 11.57 -6.93
N ALA A 12 0.68 12.87 -7.24
CA ALA A 12 1.94 13.58 -7.44
C ALA A 12 2.81 13.61 -6.17
N LEU A 13 2.20 13.85 -5.00
CA LEU A 13 2.89 13.80 -3.71
C LEU A 13 3.42 12.38 -3.42
N CYS A 14 2.63 11.34 -3.66
CA CYS A 14 3.06 9.96 -3.49
C CYS A 14 4.25 9.60 -4.40
N ILE A 15 4.23 10.04 -5.66
CA ILE A 15 5.36 9.85 -6.59
C ILE A 15 6.60 10.58 -6.06
N TRP A 16 6.43 11.79 -5.52
CA TRP A 16 7.55 12.55 -4.94
C TRP A 16 8.10 11.89 -3.68
N VAL A 17 7.25 11.35 -2.80
CA VAL A 17 7.69 10.58 -1.63
C VAL A 17 8.42 9.29 -2.06
N HIS A 18 7.95 8.63 -3.12
CA HIS A 18 8.57 7.44 -3.67
C HIS A 18 10.03 7.70 -4.12
N SER A 19 10.33 8.91 -4.64
CA SER A 19 11.70 9.26 -5.02
C SER A 19 12.64 9.49 -3.84
N PHE A 20 12.12 9.81 -2.65
CA PHE A 20 12.94 9.92 -1.44
C PHE A 20 13.11 8.59 -0.71
N ILE A 21 12.07 7.74 -0.72
CA ILE A 21 12.07 6.48 0.02
C ILE A 21 11.83 5.32 -0.93
N HIS A 22 12.92 4.84 -1.53
CA HIS A 22 12.90 3.72 -2.46
C HIS A 22 12.25 2.47 -1.85
N GLY A 23 11.34 1.85 -2.61
CA GLY A 23 10.68 0.59 -2.27
C GLY A 23 9.39 0.71 -1.47
N ILE A 24 8.99 1.91 -1.04
CA ILE A 24 7.79 2.09 -0.21
C ILE A 24 6.60 2.50 -1.06
N ASP A 25 5.55 1.69 -0.99
CA ASP A 25 4.29 1.99 -1.66
C ASP A 25 3.36 2.81 -0.76
N CYS A 26 3.09 4.05 -1.18
CA CYS A 26 2.11 4.92 -0.54
C CYS A 26 0.67 4.67 -1.01
N PHE A 27 0.47 3.97 -2.15
CA PHE A 27 -0.84 3.77 -2.74
C PHE A 27 -1.63 2.63 -2.08
N GLY A 28 -0.98 1.54 -1.67
CA GLY A 28 -1.59 0.46 -0.91
C GLY A 28 -2.33 0.93 0.35
N PRO A 29 -1.66 1.64 1.29
CA PRO A 29 -2.31 2.24 2.46
C PRO A 29 -3.45 3.20 2.08
N ALA A 30 -3.27 4.01 1.03
CA ALA A 30 -4.28 4.94 0.56
C ALA A 30 -5.56 4.25 0.11
N LEU A 31 -5.41 3.14 -0.60
CA LEU A 31 -6.53 2.34 -1.05
C LEU A 31 -7.32 1.79 0.13
N LEU A 32 -6.63 1.27 1.15
CA LEU A 32 -7.31 0.71 2.31
C LEU A 32 -8.04 1.79 3.13
N VAL A 33 -7.50 3.01 3.20
CA VAL A 33 -8.22 4.16 3.80
C VAL A 33 -9.49 4.48 3.02
N LEU A 34 -9.46 4.44 1.68
CA LEU A 34 -10.67 4.62 0.88
C LEU A 34 -11.73 3.55 1.14
N LEU A 35 -11.31 2.29 1.27
CA LEU A 35 -12.18 1.18 1.63
C LEU A 35 -12.77 1.37 3.04
N HIS A 36 -11.95 1.80 4.00
CA HIS A 36 -12.40 2.13 5.36
C HIS A 36 -13.46 3.25 5.37
N LEU A 37 -13.27 4.29 4.56
CA LEU A 37 -14.23 5.39 4.40
C LEU A 37 -15.44 5.03 3.52
N LYS A 38 -15.57 3.76 3.09
CA LYS A 38 -16.64 3.25 2.22
C LYS A 38 -16.73 3.97 0.86
N ARG A 39 -15.63 4.58 0.39
CA ARG A 39 -15.51 5.26 -0.91
C ARG A 39 -15.08 4.28 -2.00
N ILE A 40 -15.91 3.26 -2.20
CA ILE A 40 -15.59 2.12 -3.07
C ILE A 40 -15.47 2.53 -4.54
N LYS A 41 -16.26 3.51 -4.99
CA LYS A 41 -16.22 3.98 -6.39
C LYS A 41 -14.85 4.57 -6.73
N GLU A 42 -14.32 5.40 -5.83
CA GLU A 42 -13.00 6.00 -5.96
C GLU A 42 -11.90 4.96 -5.86
N ALA A 43 -12.01 4.02 -4.90
CA ALA A 43 -11.07 2.92 -4.75
C ALA A 43 -10.95 2.09 -6.04
N VAL A 44 -12.08 1.68 -6.64
CA VAL A 44 -12.10 0.87 -7.86
C VAL A 44 -11.52 1.62 -9.06
N TRP A 45 -11.77 2.92 -9.19
CA TRP A 45 -11.23 3.70 -10.31
C TRP A 45 -9.74 4.03 -10.17
N LEU A 46 -9.27 4.28 -8.95
CA LEU A 46 -7.88 4.67 -8.67
C LEU A 46 -6.93 3.47 -8.63
N THR A 47 -7.42 2.31 -8.18
CA THR A 47 -6.62 1.07 -8.10
C THR A 47 -5.87 0.75 -9.40
N PRO A 48 -6.52 0.65 -10.59
CA PRO A 48 -5.81 0.33 -11.82
C PRO A 48 -4.79 1.41 -12.20
N ILE A 49 -5.09 2.69 -11.93
CA ILE A 49 -4.18 3.80 -12.20
C ILE A 49 -2.93 3.69 -11.32
N TRP A 50 -3.10 3.45 -10.02
CA TRP A 50 -1.99 3.30 -9.08
C TRP A 50 -1.16 2.04 -9.31
N ILE A 51 -1.79 0.94 -9.70
CA ILE A 51 -1.07 -0.26 -10.16
C ILE A 51 -0.19 0.10 -11.35
N LEU A 52 -0.73 0.75 -12.39
CA LEU A 52 0.06 1.13 -13.57
C LEU A 52 1.22 2.07 -13.24
N ILE A 53 1.03 3.01 -12.30
CA ILE A 53 2.08 3.91 -11.85
C ILE A 53 3.18 3.14 -11.11
N ASN A 54 2.81 2.28 -10.16
CA ASN A 54 3.80 1.50 -9.41
C ASN A 54 4.55 0.50 -10.29
N GLU A 55 3.87 -0.16 -11.23
CA GLU A 55 4.52 -1.05 -12.19
C GLU A 55 5.40 -0.28 -13.18
N GLY A 56 5.03 0.94 -13.57
CA GLY A 56 5.83 1.80 -14.44
C GLY A 56 7.04 2.46 -13.75
N ALA A 57 6.98 2.64 -12.43
CA ALA A 57 8.05 3.22 -11.62
C ALA A 57 8.97 2.16 -10.98
N GLY A 58 8.48 0.92 -10.85
CA GLY A 58 9.20 -0.19 -10.22
C GLY A 58 10.25 -0.82 -11.13
N SER A 59 11.26 -1.42 -10.50
CA SER A 59 12.34 -2.17 -11.20
C SER A 59 12.06 -3.66 -11.35
N LEU A 60 10.99 -4.18 -10.73
CA LEU A 60 10.59 -5.59 -10.75
C LEU A 60 9.57 -5.84 -11.87
N ALA A 61 9.55 -7.05 -12.42
CA ALA A 61 8.60 -7.40 -13.48
C ALA A 61 7.13 -7.29 -13.04
N PHE A 62 6.26 -7.08 -14.03
CA PHE A 62 4.84 -6.83 -13.88
C PHE A 62 4.15 -7.88 -12.99
N GLY A 63 3.43 -7.42 -11.96
CA GLY A 63 2.63 -8.26 -11.08
C GLY A 63 2.90 -8.06 -9.58
N LEU A 64 4.01 -7.41 -9.23
CA LEU A 64 4.34 -7.11 -7.84
C LEU A 64 3.26 -6.23 -7.20
N SER A 65 2.86 -5.16 -7.88
CA SER A 65 1.88 -4.20 -7.39
C SER A 65 0.49 -4.82 -7.32
N VAL A 66 0.17 -5.70 -8.27
CA VAL A 66 -1.10 -6.46 -8.30
C VAL A 66 -1.20 -7.39 -7.10
N LEU A 67 -0.15 -8.18 -6.82
CA LEU A 67 -0.10 -9.09 -5.67
C LEU A 67 -0.10 -8.33 -4.35
N TRP A 68 0.65 -7.23 -4.29
CA TRP A 68 0.72 -6.37 -3.13
C TRP A 68 -0.64 -5.78 -2.77
N ILE A 69 -1.25 -5.04 -3.71
CA ILE A 69 -2.53 -4.37 -3.51
C ILE A 69 -3.65 -5.40 -3.31
N GLY A 70 -3.67 -6.47 -4.11
CA GLY A 70 -4.67 -7.53 -3.99
C GLY A 70 -4.63 -8.21 -2.62
N GLY A 71 -3.44 -8.58 -2.13
CA GLY A 71 -3.30 -9.19 -0.83
C GLY A 71 -3.61 -8.24 0.33
N LEU A 72 -3.28 -6.95 0.22
CA LEU A 72 -3.69 -5.94 1.21
C LEU A 72 -5.21 -5.85 1.33
N VAL A 73 -5.93 -5.86 0.21
CA VAL A 73 -7.41 -5.83 0.21
C VAL A 73 -7.98 -7.08 0.89
N VAL A 74 -7.42 -8.26 0.59
CA VAL A 74 -7.82 -9.51 1.24
C VAL A 74 -7.57 -9.46 2.76
N LEU A 75 -6.38 -9.05 3.18
CA LEU A 75 -6.02 -8.91 4.60
C LEU A 75 -6.94 -7.91 5.31
N PHE A 76 -7.27 -6.78 4.67
CA PHE A 76 -8.18 -5.79 5.20
C PHE A 76 -9.57 -6.38 5.47
N TYR A 77 -10.16 -7.08 4.48
CA TYR A 77 -11.48 -7.67 4.65
C TYR A 77 -11.49 -8.82 5.66
N LEU A 78 -10.43 -9.64 5.71
CA LEU A 78 -10.28 -10.68 6.72
C LEU A 78 -10.23 -10.07 8.13
N LEU A 79 -9.42 -9.03 8.35
CA LEU A 79 -9.35 -8.36 9.65
C LEU A 79 -10.67 -7.68 10.02
N CYS A 80 -11.41 -7.13 9.06
CA CYS A 80 -12.72 -6.52 9.32
C CYS A 80 -13.76 -7.51 9.85
N GLN A 81 -13.59 -8.83 9.65
CA GLN A 81 -14.46 -9.85 10.23
C GLN A 81 -14.25 -10.01 11.74
N TYR A 82 -13.04 -9.76 12.22
CA TYR A 82 -12.64 -10.00 13.62
C TYR A 82 -12.51 -8.70 14.43
N LEU A 83 -12.16 -7.59 13.78
CA LEU A 83 -11.80 -6.33 14.41
C LEU A 83 -12.54 -5.16 13.75
N SER A 84 -12.94 -4.18 14.57
CA SER A 84 -13.49 -2.93 14.05
C SER A 84 -12.39 -2.09 13.41
N SER A 85 -12.63 -1.62 12.19
CA SER A 85 -11.66 -0.85 11.40
C SER A 85 -11.30 0.52 12.00
N SER A 86 -12.05 1.00 13.00
CA SER A 86 -11.73 2.22 13.75
C SER A 86 -10.82 1.98 14.97
N ASN A 87 -10.50 0.73 15.29
CA ASN A 87 -9.70 0.39 16.47
C ASN A 87 -8.19 0.50 16.17
N LEU A 88 -7.41 1.03 17.12
CA LEU A 88 -5.95 1.05 17.03
C LEU A 88 -5.35 -0.35 16.90
N LEU A 89 -5.95 -1.36 17.55
CA LEU A 89 -5.52 -2.76 17.39
C LEU A 89 -5.68 -3.27 15.96
N PHE A 90 -6.71 -2.83 15.24
CA PHE A 90 -6.88 -3.15 13.82
C PHE A 90 -5.73 -2.56 13.00
N LEU A 91 -5.40 -1.29 13.22
CA LEU A 91 -4.33 -0.61 12.50
C LEU A 91 -2.97 -1.27 12.75
N LEU A 92 -2.63 -1.57 14.00
CA LEU A 92 -1.37 -2.23 14.34
C LEU A 92 -1.28 -3.63 13.72
N THR A 93 -2.34 -4.42 13.84
CA THR A 93 -2.37 -5.78 13.25
C THR A 93 -2.26 -5.73 11.73
N LEU A 94 -2.99 -4.82 11.08
CA LEU A 94 -2.93 -4.62 9.64
C LEU A 94 -1.53 -4.16 9.20
N SER A 95 -0.88 -3.27 9.94
CA SER A 95 0.47 -2.81 9.61
C SER A 95 1.53 -3.92 9.69
N LEU A 96 1.45 -4.77 10.70
CA LEU A 96 2.34 -5.93 10.84
C LEU A 96 2.13 -6.94 9.71
N LEU A 97 0.86 -7.28 9.42
CA LEU A 97 0.53 -8.18 8.33
C LEU A 97 0.89 -7.59 6.96
N ALA A 98 0.74 -6.28 6.77
CA ALA A 98 1.16 -5.58 5.56
C ALA A 98 2.68 -5.69 5.36
N GLY A 99 3.51 -5.47 6.38
CA GLY A 99 4.96 -5.64 6.27
C GLY A 99 5.39 -7.08 5.96
N ALA A 100 4.75 -8.06 6.61
CA ALA A 100 4.99 -9.48 6.34
C ALA A 100 4.58 -9.86 4.91
N TRP A 101 3.43 -9.37 4.45
CA TRP A 101 2.94 -9.58 3.09
C TRP A 101 3.86 -8.94 2.06
N ASN A 102 4.34 -7.71 2.30
CA ASN A 102 5.26 -7.02 1.41
C ASN A 102 6.55 -7.83 1.21
N SER A 103 7.14 -8.30 2.30
CA SER A 103 8.34 -9.15 2.28
C SER A 103 8.11 -10.43 1.48
N THR A 104 6.94 -11.07 1.68
CA THR A 104 6.57 -12.31 1.01
C THR A 104 6.40 -12.10 -0.50
N VAL A 105 5.70 -11.03 -0.91
CA VAL A 105 5.47 -10.70 -2.31
C VAL A 105 6.78 -10.35 -3.02
N VAL A 106 7.65 -9.57 -2.38
CA VAL A 106 8.96 -9.21 -2.94
C VAL A 106 9.85 -10.45 -3.05
N PHE A 107 9.89 -11.31 -2.03
CA PHE A 107 10.63 -12.57 -2.08
C PHE A 107 10.12 -13.48 -3.21
N LEU A 108 8.81 -13.65 -3.32
CA LEU A 108 8.19 -14.47 -4.37
C LEU A 108 8.54 -13.94 -5.77
N MET A 109 8.40 -12.63 -5.98
CA MET A 109 8.70 -12.02 -7.29
C MET A 109 10.20 -12.04 -7.61
N ALA A 110 11.07 -11.84 -6.61
CA ALA A 110 12.51 -11.97 -6.78
C ALA A 110 12.89 -13.40 -7.17
N ALA A 111 12.31 -14.41 -6.51
CA ALA A 111 12.53 -15.82 -6.83
C ALA A 111 12.03 -16.18 -8.25
N LEU A 112 10.85 -15.68 -8.64
CA LEU A 112 10.28 -15.90 -9.99
C LEU A 112 11.11 -15.23 -11.09
N GLN A 113 11.83 -14.15 -10.78
CA GLN A 113 12.66 -13.40 -11.72
C GLN A 113 14.14 -13.78 -11.63
N GLU A 114 14.48 -14.79 -10.82
CA GLU A 114 15.86 -15.21 -10.54
C GLU A 114 16.76 -14.04 -10.08
N LEU A 115 16.17 -13.03 -9.43
CA LEU A 115 16.88 -11.89 -8.88
C LEU A 115 17.47 -12.26 -7.52
N ASN A 116 18.78 -12.07 -7.39
CA ASN A 116 19.49 -12.32 -6.14
C ASN A 116 19.43 -11.07 -5.24
N ILE A 117 18.27 -10.83 -4.63
CA ILE A 117 18.09 -9.78 -3.62
C ILE A 117 18.41 -10.39 -2.26
N PRO A 118 19.32 -9.80 -1.47
CA PRO A 118 19.66 -10.34 -0.17
C PRO A 118 18.44 -10.33 0.77
N PRO A 119 18.21 -11.41 1.55
CA PRO A 119 17.01 -11.53 2.38
C PRO A 119 16.92 -10.45 3.46
N GLU A 120 18.06 -9.90 3.89
CA GLU A 120 18.13 -8.80 4.85
C GLU A 120 17.48 -7.51 4.31
N GLU A 121 17.68 -7.20 3.02
CA GLU A 121 17.07 -6.03 2.38
C GLU A 121 15.56 -6.19 2.23
N ILE A 122 15.09 -7.41 1.90
CA ILE A 122 13.67 -7.73 1.80
C ILE A 122 12.99 -7.58 3.16
N LEU A 123 13.60 -8.12 4.22
CA LEU A 123 13.07 -8.00 5.59
C LEU A 123 13.03 -6.54 6.04
N LEU A 124 14.09 -5.78 5.77
CA LEU A 124 14.17 -4.36 6.11
C LEU A 124 13.10 -3.55 5.36
N LEU A 125 12.77 -3.91 4.12
CA LEU A 125 11.67 -3.30 3.38
C LEU A 125 10.30 -3.59 4.01
N GLY A 126 10.07 -4.83 4.44
CA GLY A 126 8.88 -5.22 5.19
C GLY A 126 8.73 -4.46 6.51
N ILE A 127 9.82 -4.32 7.26
CA ILE A 127 9.84 -3.56 8.52
C ILE A 127 9.54 -2.09 8.26
N LYS A 128 10.18 -1.47 7.27
CA LYS A 128 9.89 -0.09 6.86
C LYS A 128 8.43 0.09 6.50
N THR A 129 7.87 -0.85 5.73
CA THR A 129 6.46 -0.85 5.36
C THR A 129 5.57 -0.94 6.59
N ALA A 130 5.81 -1.88 7.51
CA ALA A 130 5.04 -2.03 8.74
C ALA A 130 5.08 -0.78 9.62
N VAL A 131 6.25 -0.14 9.75
CA VAL A 131 6.41 1.07 10.56
C VAL A 131 5.74 2.27 9.90
N LEU A 132 5.86 2.44 8.59
CA LEU A 132 5.30 3.61 7.88
C LEU A 132 3.81 3.52 7.61
N PHE A 133 3.27 2.30 7.49
CA PHE A 133 1.85 2.05 7.27
C PHE A 133 0.92 2.81 8.23
N PRO A 134 1.09 2.78 9.56
CA PRO A 134 0.22 3.52 10.49
C PRO A 134 0.30 5.03 10.33
N PHE A 135 1.48 5.58 9.98
CA PHE A 135 1.64 7.01 9.75
C PHE A 135 0.95 7.45 8.46
N LEU A 136 1.11 6.69 7.37
CA LEU A 136 0.44 6.95 6.09
C LEU A 136 -1.09 6.85 6.25
N TRP A 137 -1.57 5.82 6.93
CA TRP A 137 -2.98 5.65 7.24
C TRP A 137 -3.54 6.85 8.00
N SER A 138 -2.91 7.21 9.11
CA SER A 138 -3.38 8.29 9.99
C SER A 138 -3.37 9.64 9.26
N GLY A 139 -2.30 9.94 8.51
CA GLY A 139 -2.19 11.15 7.71
C GLY A 139 -3.31 11.25 6.68
N MET A 140 -3.66 10.15 6.01
CA MET A 140 -4.75 10.15 5.03
C MET A 140 -6.13 10.23 5.67
N VAL A 141 -6.37 9.55 6.78
CA VAL A 141 -7.64 9.68 7.51
C VAL A 141 -7.88 11.13 7.90
N VAL A 142 -6.87 11.83 8.44
CA VAL A 142 -6.96 13.25 8.76
C VAL A 142 -7.20 14.11 7.51
N ALA A 143 -6.51 13.81 6.41
CA ALA A 143 -6.66 14.56 5.15
C ALA A 143 -8.06 14.41 4.50
N PHE A 144 -8.78 13.32 4.79
CA PHE A 144 -10.12 13.06 4.27
C PHE A 144 -11.27 13.42 5.24
N GLN A 145 -10.97 13.68 6.51
CA GLN A 145 -11.96 14.12 7.48
C GLN A 145 -12.33 15.62 7.36
N HIS A 146 -11.55 16.39 6.58
CA HIS A 146 -11.77 17.80 6.28
C HIS A 146 -12.12 18.02 4.80
#